data_AF-A0A370JYL8-F1
#
_entry.id   AF-A0A370JYL8-F1
#
_cell.length_a   1.000
_cell.length_b   1.000
_cell.length_c   1.000
_cell.angle_alpha   90.00
_cell.angle_beta   90.00
_cell.angle_gamma   90.00
#
_symmetry.space_group_name_H-M   'P 1'
#
loop_
_entity.id
_entity.type
_entity.pdbx_description
1 polymer ?
#
loop_
_entity_poly.entity_id
_entity_poly.type
_entity_poly.pdbx_seq_one_letter_code
_entity_poly.pdbx_strand_id
1 'polypeptide(L)'
;MLAKSASPDALKARLLALAEATRQRVIRMQAKHRKACQPLERSREEFLRNLDYLKALEAEGRYPKPLLDRALLREELRLKHLEEELRQREEAFQKRLALEWSKARRKAATLMAKHGVSLDLDSLFPEVEHGPASNP
;
A
#
# COMPACT_ATOMS: atom_id res chain seq x y z
N MET A 1 24.35 38.10 -8.33
CA MET A 1 23.85 37.84 -6.96
C MET A 1 24.28 36.44 -6.55
N LEU A 2 25.31 36.32 -5.73
CA LEU A 2 25.83 35.04 -5.22
C LEU A 2 24.80 34.46 -4.26
N ALA A 3 24.19 33.33 -4.62
CA ALA A 3 23.42 32.54 -3.66
C ALA A 3 24.36 32.24 -2.49
N LYS A 4 24.04 32.71 -1.28
CA LYS A 4 24.75 32.34 -0.05
C LYS A 4 24.83 30.82 -0.04
N SER A 5 26.04 30.29 -0.27
CA SER A 5 26.31 28.86 -0.20
C SER A 5 25.96 28.42 1.22
N ALA A 6 24.85 27.70 1.37
CA ALA A 6 24.56 27.02 2.63
C ALA A 6 25.79 26.17 2.99
N SER A 7 26.19 26.17 4.26
CA SER A 7 27.27 25.29 4.69
C SER A 7 26.91 23.84 4.36
N PRO A 8 27.88 22.98 4.03
CA PRO A 8 27.63 21.56 3.75
C PRO A 8 26.79 20.89 4.84
N ASP A 9 27.03 21.27 6.10
CA ASP A 9 26.27 20.76 7.26
C ASP A 9 24.81 21.20 7.26
N ALA A 10 24.53 22.46 6.89
CA ALA A 10 23.16 22.96 6.78
C ALA A 10 22.39 22.25 5.65
N LEU A 11 23.07 21.91 4.55
CA LEU A 11 22.46 21.12 3.47
C LEU A 11 22.18 19.68 3.91
N LYS A 12 23.13 19.04 4.60
CA LYS A 12 22.96 17.68 5.14
C LYS A 12 21.80 17.63 6.12
N ALA A 13 21.73 18.57 7.06
CA ALA A 13 20.60 18.69 8.00
C ALA A 13 19.26 18.85 7.28
N ARG A 14 19.22 19.65 6.21
CA ARG A 14 18.01 19.85 5.40
C ARG A 14 17.57 18.58 4.66
N LEU A 15 18.51 17.78 4.16
CA LEU A 15 18.21 16.51 3.50
C LEU A 15 17.73 15.44 4.49
N LEU A 16 18.34 15.37 5.67
CA LEU A 16 17.87 14.51 6.76
C LEU A 16 16.45 14.90 7.22
N ALA A 17 16.18 16.19 7.38
CA ALA A 17 14.84 16.68 7.71
C ALA A 17 13.81 16.34 6.62
N LEU A 18 14.21 16.40 5.34
CA LEU A 18 13.36 15.98 4.22
C LEU A 18 13.07 14.48 4.27
N ALA A 19 14.07 13.64 4.51
CA ALA A 19 13.92 12.19 4.63
C ALA A 19 12.96 11.84 5.78
N GLU A 20 13.16 12.45 6.96
CA GLU A 20 12.30 12.20 8.11
C GLU A 20 10.86 12.67 7.87
N ALA A 21 10.66 13.85 7.28
CA ALA A 21 9.33 14.33 6.93
C ALA A 21 8.61 13.38 5.94
N THR A 22 9.34 12.83 4.96
CA THR A 22 8.80 11.84 4.02
C THR A 22 8.43 10.54 4.73
N ARG A 23 9.29 10.03 5.61
CA ARG A 23 9.00 8.83 6.43
C ARG A 23 7.73 9.00 7.26
N GLN A 24 7.61 10.13 7.98
CA GLN A 24 6.43 10.42 8.80
C GLN A 24 5.16 10.50 7.96
N ARG A 25 5.23 11.05 6.75
CA ARG A 25 4.10 11.09 5.83
C ARG A 25 3.72 9.70 5.34
N VAL A 26 4.70 8.87 4.97
CA VAL A 26 4.49 7.48 4.56
C VAL A 26 3.83 6.66 5.67
N ILE A 27 4.29 6.79 6.92
CA ILE A 27 3.67 6.12 8.08
C ILE A 27 2.21 6.52 8.23
N ARG A 28 1.88 7.82 8.13
CA ARG A 28 0.48 8.29 8.19
C ARG A 28 -0.35 7.75 7.04
N MET A 29 0.22 7.68 5.83
CA MET A 29 -0.44 7.10 4.66
C MET A 29 -0.75 5.62 4.87
N GLN A 30 0.23 4.84 5.38
CA GLN A 30 0.06 3.43 5.72
C GLN A 30 -1.02 3.22 6.79
N ALA A 31 -1.01 4.01 7.86
CA ALA A 31 -2.02 3.93 8.92
C ALA A 31 -3.43 4.23 8.39
N LYS A 32 -3.56 5.26 7.53
CA LYS A 32 -4.85 5.61 6.91
C LYS A 32 -5.33 4.52 5.96
N HIS A 33 -4.44 3.95 5.15
CA HIS A 33 -4.74 2.84 4.25
C HIS A 33 -5.22 1.61 5.03
N ARG A 34 -4.47 1.18 6.04
CA ARG A 34 -4.85 0.06 6.92
C ARG A 34 -6.22 0.26 7.55
N LYS A 35 -6.50 1.46 8.07
CA LYS A 35 -7.82 1.79 8.65
C LYS A 35 -8.94 1.73 7.60
N ALA A 36 -8.65 2.08 6.35
CA ALA A 36 -9.62 2.03 5.27
C ALA A 36 -9.86 0.61 4.73
N CYS A 37 -8.88 -0.28 4.81
CA CYS A 37 -9.00 -1.69 4.39
C CYS A 37 -9.60 -2.58 5.48
N GLN A 38 -9.48 -2.22 6.76
CA GLN A 38 -9.94 -3.03 7.89
C GLN A 38 -11.41 -3.48 7.79
N PRO A 39 -12.39 -2.65 7.39
CA PRO A 39 -13.77 -3.12 7.21
C PRO A 39 -13.91 -4.16 6.10
N LEU A 40 -13.17 -4.00 4.99
CA LEU A 40 -13.19 -4.93 3.86
C LEU A 40 -12.55 -6.27 4.25
N GLU A 41 -11.45 -6.23 4.99
CA GLU A 41 -10.81 -7.45 5.54
C GLU A 41 -11.77 -8.22 6.47
N ARG A 42 -12.51 -7.51 7.34
CA ARG A 42 -13.52 -8.13 8.19
C ARG A 42 -14.66 -8.77 7.38
N SER A 43 -15.19 -8.05 6.39
CA SER A 43 -16.21 -8.62 5.50
C SER A 43 -15.69 -9.84 4.73
N ARG A 44 -14.40 -9.86 4.37
CA ARG A 44 -13.77 -11.01 3.71
C ARG A 44 -13.77 -12.23 4.62
N GLU A 45 -13.38 -12.06 5.88
CA GLU A 45 -13.41 -13.13 6.88
C GLU A 45 -14.84 -13.66 7.12
N GLU A 46 -15.84 -12.77 7.15
CA GLU A 46 -17.25 -13.16 7.28
C GLU A 46 -17.73 -13.98 6.07
N PHE A 47 -17.40 -13.56 4.85
CA PHE A 47 -17.76 -14.29 3.64
C PHE A 47 -17.07 -15.66 3.55
N LEU A 48 -15.80 -15.75 3.98
CA LEU A 48 -15.10 -17.04 4.07
C LEU A 48 -15.80 -18.00 5.05
N ARG A 49 -16.17 -17.53 6.25
CA ARG A 49 -16.91 -18.35 7.22
C ARG A 49 -18.27 -18.79 6.68
N ASN A 50 -18.97 -17.91 5.97
CA ASN A 50 -20.25 -18.25 5.36
C ASN A 50 -20.08 -19.31 4.26
N LEU A 51 -19.04 -19.21 3.43
CA LEU A 51 -18.72 -20.21 2.42
C LEU A 51 -18.40 -21.57 3.04
N ASP A 52 -17.58 -21.60 4.09
CA ASP A 52 -17.23 -22.83 4.79
C ASP A 52 -18.48 -23.48 5.40
N TYR A 53 -19.36 -22.68 5.99
CA TYR A 53 -20.63 -23.16 6.52
C TYR A 53 -21.53 -23.73 5.42
N LEU A 54 -21.68 -23.05 4.28
CA LEU A 54 -22.50 -23.53 3.17
C LEU A 54 -21.95 -24.83 2.57
N LYS A 55 -20.63 -24.98 2.47
CA LYS A 55 -19.98 -26.22 2.03
C LYS A 55 -20.21 -27.38 3.02
N ALA A 56 -20.22 -27.09 4.32
CA ALA A 56 -20.57 -28.09 5.33
C ALA A 56 -22.03 -28.56 5.16
N LEU A 57 -22.97 -27.64 4.93
CA LEU A 57 -24.36 -27.97 4.64
C LEU A 57 -24.53 -28.78 3.35
N GLU A 58 -23.69 -28.53 2.33
CA GLU A 58 -23.64 -29.34 1.11
C GLU A 58 -23.28 -30.79 1.42
N ALA A 59 -22.24 -30.99 2.22
CA ALA A 59 -21.71 -32.31 2.59
C ALA A 59 -22.72 -33.11 3.42
N GLU A 60 -23.55 -32.45 4.24
CA GLU A 60 -24.62 -33.10 4.98
C GLU A 60 -25.75 -33.63 4.09
N GLY A 61 -25.94 -33.07 2.88
CA GLY A 61 -26.91 -33.53 1.90
C GLY A 61 -28.38 -33.35 2.30
N ARG A 62 -28.66 -32.62 3.39
CA ARG A 62 -30.01 -32.44 3.96
C ARG A 62 -30.83 -31.34 3.28
N TYR A 63 -30.18 -30.46 2.53
CA TYR A 63 -30.79 -29.28 1.91
C TYR A 63 -30.99 -29.46 0.41
N PRO A 64 -32.01 -28.83 -0.21
CA PRO A 64 -32.19 -28.87 -1.65
C PRO A 64 -30.98 -28.27 -2.39
N LYS A 65 -30.29 -29.08 -3.19
CA LYS A 65 -29.09 -28.68 -3.94
C LYS A 65 -29.26 -27.37 -4.73
N PRO A 66 -30.36 -27.13 -5.48
CA PRO A 66 -30.48 -25.89 -6.27
C PRO A 66 -30.54 -24.61 -5.43
N LEU A 67 -31.00 -24.69 -4.19
CA LEU A 67 -31.00 -23.55 -3.27
C LEU A 67 -29.60 -23.31 -2.69
N LEU A 68 -28.89 -24.39 -2.39
CA LEU A 68 -27.54 -24.34 -1.84
C LEU A 68 -26.52 -23.87 -2.89
N ASP A 69 -26.59 -24.39 -4.12
CA ASP A 69 -25.73 -23.99 -5.25
C ASP A 69 -25.80 -22.49 -5.52
N ARG A 70 -27.03 -21.93 -5.47
CA ARG A 70 -27.24 -20.48 -5.63
C ARG A 70 -26.65 -19.67 -4.49
N ALA A 71 -26.75 -20.17 -3.25
CA ALA A 71 -26.18 -19.49 -2.09
C ALA A 71 -24.64 -19.53 -2.13
N LEU A 72 -24.05 -20.68 -2.45
CA LEU A 72 -22.61 -20.85 -2.65
C LEU A 72 -22.09 -19.90 -3.72
N LEU A 73 -22.68 -19.93 -4.92
CA LEU A 73 -22.27 -19.07 -6.03
C LEU A 73 -22.33 -17.58 -5.65
N ARG A 74 -23.37 -17.17 -4.93
CA ARG A 74 -23.50 -15.77 -4.48
C ARG A 74 -22.36 -15.38 -3.54
N GLU A 75 -22.04 -16.20 -2.54
CA GLU A 75 -20.97 -15.89 -1.60
C GLU A 75 -19.58 -15.95 -2.28
N GLU A 76 -19.36 -16.86 -3.22
CA GLU A 76 -18.14 -16.90 -4.03
C GLU A 76 -17.95 -15.63 -4.86
N LEU A 77 -19.02 -15.15 -5.51
CA LEU A 77 -18.98 -13.91 -6.29
C LEU A 77 -18.73 -12.69 -5.42
N ARG A 78 -19.35 -12.63 -4.23
CA ARG A 78 -19.10 -11.56 -3.24
C ARG A 78 -17.65 -11.54 -2.78
N LEU A 79 -17.10 -12.72 -2.48
CA LEU A 79 -15.70 -12.86 -2.07
C LEU A 79 -14.76 -12.40 -3.19
N LYS A 80 -14.96 -12.89 -4.42
CA LYS A 80 -14.14 -12.48 -5.58
C LYS A 80 -14.17 -10.97 -5.81
N HIS A 81 -15.34 -10.36 -5.74
CA HIS A 81 -15.48 -8.91 -5.89
C HIS A 81 -14.72 -8.15 -4.79
N LEU A 82 -14.87 -8.58 -3.53
CA LEU A 82 -14.21 -7.95 -2.40
C LEU A 82 -12.68 -8.09 -2.45
N GLU A 83 -12.17 -9.25 -2.87
CA GLU A 83 -10.74 -9.49 -3.06
C GLU A 83 -10.16 -8.62 -4.18
N GLU A 84 -10.90 -8.47 -5.29
CA GLU A 84 -10.54 -7.55 -6.36
C GLU A 84 -10.50 -6.08 -5.88
N GLU A 85 -11.48 -5.65 -5.10
CA GLU A 85 -11.50 -4.30 -4.52
C GLU A 85 -10.29 -4.06 -3.58
N LEU A 86 -9.97 -5.03 -2.73
CA LEU A 86 -8.79 -4.98 -1.86
C LEU A 86 -7.50 -4.88 -2.68
N ARG A 87 -7.37 -5.70 -3.74
CA ARG A 87 -6.20 -5.67 -4.64
C ARG A 87 -6.04 -4.30 -5.30
N GLN A 88 -7.10 -3.76 -5.89
CA GLN A 88 -7.07 -2.45 -6.56
C GLN A 88 -6.69 -1.33 -5.59
N ARG A 89 -7.18 -1.39 -4.34
CA ARG A 89 -6.81 -0.44 -3.29
C ARG A 89 -5.34 -0.54 -2.91
N GLU A 90 -4.82 -1.76 -2.77
CA GLU A 90 -3.41 -1.99 -2.48
C GLU A 90 -2.52 -1.47 -3.61
N GLU A 91 -2.83 -1.79 -4.87
CA GLU A 91 -2.09 -1.28 -6.02
C GLU A 91 -2.09 0.26 -6.09
N ALA A 92 -3.25 0.89 -5.86
CA ALA A 92 -3.36 2.34 -5.83
C ALA A 92 -2.55 2.95 -4.68
N PHE A 93 -2.50 2.28 -3.54
CA PHE A 93 -1.70 2.68 -2.39
C PHE A 93 -0.20 2.58 -2.68
N GLN A 94 0.27 1.46 -3.24
CA GLN A 94 1.67 1.27 -3.61
C GLN A 94 2.15 2.32 -4.63
N LYS A 95 1.32 2.62 -5.65
CA LYS A 95 1.60 3.70 -6.61
C LYS A 95 1.75 5.06 -5.92
N ARG A 96 0.91 5.36 -4.92
CA ARG A 96 0.99 6.61 -4.14
C ARG A 96 2.24 6.66 -3.27
N LEU A 97 2.62 5.55 -2.63
CA LEU A 97 3.85 5.45 -1.84
C LEU A 97 5.09 5.70 -2.72
N ALA A 98 5.19 5.01 -3.84
CA ALA A 98 6.30 5.18 -4.79
C ALA A 98 6.41 6.62 -5.29
N LEU A 99 5.27 7.26 -5.59
CA LEU A 99 5.25 8.67 -6.02
C LEU A 99 5.78 9.62 -4.94
N GLU A 100 5.45 9.39 -3.66
CA GLU A 100 5.90 10.24 -2.56
C GLU A 100 7.42 10.15 -2.38
N TRP A 101 7.98 8.94 -2.42
CA TRP A 101 9.42 8.72 -2.37
C TRP A 101 10.13 9.31 -3.59
N SER A 102 9.59 9.10 -4.79
CA SER A 102 10.12 9.69 -6.04
C SER A 102 10.17 11.22 -6.00
N LYS A 103 9.14 11.87 -5.43
CA LYS A 103 9.12 13.34 -5.26
C LYS A 103 10.21 13.80 -4.28
N ALA A 104 10.36 13.10 -3.16
CA ALA A 104 11.37 13.41 -2.16
C ALA A 104 12.80 13.24 -2.73
N ARG A 105 13.05 12.13 -3.44
CA ARG A 105 14.31 11.83 -4.13
C ARG A 105 14.67 12.88 -5.18
N ARG A 106 13.72 13.27 -6.04
CA ARG A 106 13.92 14.37 -7.01
C ARG A 106 14.28 15.68 -6.32
N LYS A 107 13.57 16.03 -5.25
CA LYS A 107 13.86 17.26 -4.49
C LYS A 107 15.25 17.22 -3.85
N ALA A 108 15.66 16.07 -3.32
CA ALA A 108 17.00 15.87 -2.77
C ALA A 108 18.08 16.00 -3.84
N ALA A 109 17.92 15.33 -4.98
CA ALA A 109 18.84 15.40 -6.12
C ALA A 109 19.01 16.85 -6.64
N THR A 110 17.92 17.60 -6.79
CA THR A 110 17.99 19.01 -7.20
C THR A 110 18.73 19.88 -6.18
N LEU A 111 18.50 19.66 -4.88
CA LEU A 111 19.22 20.38 -3.82
C LEU A 111 20.72 20.05 -3.82
N MET A 112 21.06 18.78 -4.01
CA MET A 112 22.43 18.31 -4.10
C MET A 112 23.17 18.89 -5.30
N ALA A 113 22.57 18.83 -6.49
CA ALA A 113 23.14 19.39 -7.72
C ALA A 113 23.35 20.90 -7.61
N LYS A 114 22.39 21.64 -7.03
CA LYS A 114 22.49 23.09 -6.83
C LYS A 114 23.64 23.51 -5.92
N HIS A 115 24.03 22.65 -4.98
CA HIS A 115 25.05 22.94 -3.97
C HIS A 115 26.35 22.16 -4.16
N GLY A 116 26.47 21.36 -5.22
CA GLY A 116 27.68 20.58 -5.54
C GLY A 116 28.00 19.48 -4.52
N VAL A 117 26.99 18.93 -3.84
CA VAL A 117 27.17 17.90 -2.80
C VAL A 117 26.71 16.54 -3.32
N SER A 118 27.52 15.49 -3.08
CA SER A 118 27.15 14.10 -3.34
C SER A 118 26.88 13.37 -2.03
N LEU A 119 25.70 12.75 -1.92
CA LEU A 119 25.21 11.97 -0.79
C LEU A 119 24.49 10.76 -1.37
N ASP A 120 24.49 9.67 -0.62
CA ASP A 120 23.77 8.47 -1.03
C ASP A 120 22.25 8.71 -0.94
N LEU A 121 21.61 8.85 -2.10
CA LEU A 121 20.17 9.03 -2.22
C LEU A 121 19.40 7.75 -1.91
N ASP A 122 19.99 6.58 -2.13
CA ASP A 122 19.33 5.28 -1.90
C ASP A 122 19.16 5.01 -0.40
N SER A 123 20.16 5.38 0.40
CA SER A 123 20.08 5.31 1.85
C SER A 123 19.01 6.26 2.44
N LEU A 124 18.88 7.47 1.90
CA LEU A 124 17.98 8.51 2.43
C LEU A 124 16.56 8.42 1.87
N PHE A 125 16.42 8.01 0.62
CA PHE A 125 15.18 7.93 -0.13
C PHE A 125 15.15 6.62 -0.92
N PRO A 126 14.89 5.49 -0.24
CA PRO A 126 14.90 4.18 -0.87
C PRO A 126 13.92 4.16 -2.03
N GLU A 127 14.34 3.53 -3.13
CA GLU A 127 13.42 3.19 -4.19
C GLU A 127 12.43 2.17 -3.62
N VAL A 128 11.15 2.52 -3.67
CA VAL A 128 10.10 1.55 -3.37
C VAL A 128 10.06 0.64 -4.58
N GLU A 129 10.81 -0.46 -4.51
CA GLU A 129 10.61 -1.56 -5.44
C GLU A 129 9.12 -1.91 -5.39
N HIS A 130 8.50 -1.96 -6.57
CA HIS A 130 7.23 -2.63 -6.70
C HIS A 130 7.49 -4.07 -6.30
N GLY A 131 7.26 -4.40 -5.02
CA GLY A 131 7.22 -5.77 -4.56
C GLY A 131 6.38 -6.53 -5.59
N PRO A 132 6.86 -7.68 -6.10
CA PRO A 132 6.13 -8.40 -7.13
C PRO A 132 4.71 -8.52 -6.62
N ALA A 133 3.74 -8.21 -7.48
CA ALA A 133 2.37 -8.61 -7.25
C ALA A 133 2.45 -10.07 -6.83
N SER A 134 2.27 -10.34 -5.54
CA SER A 134 2.11 -11.68 -5.01
C SER A 134 0.76 -12.13 -5.57
N ASN A 135 0.81 -12.56 -6.82
CA ASN A 135 -0.17 -13.37 -7.51
C ASN A 135 0.01 -14.81 -6.99
N PRO A 136 -1.08 -15.59 -7.03
CA PRO A 136 -1.76 -16.19 -5.89
C PRO A 136 -1.05 -17.41 -5.28
#